data_AF-A0A355BIA4-F1
#
_entry.id   AF-A0A355BIA4-F1
#
_cell.length_a   1.000
_cell.length_b   1.000
_cell.length_c   1.000
_cell.angle_alpha   90.00
_cell.angle_beta   90.00
_cell.angle_gamma   90.00
#
_symmetry.space_group_name_H-M   'P 1'
#
loop_
_entity.id
_entity.type
_entity.pdbx_description
1 polymer ?
#
loop_
_entity_poly.entity_id
_entity_poly.type
_entity_poly.pdbx_seq_one_letter_code
_entity_poly.pdbx_strand_id
1 'polypeptide(L)'
;MAHAYTPGLKVTDSTVVVKRRRLPILGEVMVKLGDVVEPKTIVARTKIPGDPETVNVSNKLGLEPEDVPDCMLKKEGDVVKKGEV
;
A
#
# COMPACT_ATOMS: atom_id res chain seq x y z
N MET A 1 -35.16 -29.20 -7.40
CA MET A 1 -34.15 -28.75 -6.41
C MET A 1 -34.51 -27.33 -6.03
N ALA A 2 -34.85 -27.07 -4.77
CA ALA A 2 -35.28 -25.75 -4.33
C ALA A 2 -34.07 -24.82 -4.24
N HIS A 3 -34.00 -23.80 -5.09
CA HIS A 3 -33.05 -22.72 -4.94
C HIS A 3 -33.58 -21.76 -3.88
N ALA A 4 -32.90 -21.68 -2.74
CA ALA A 4 -33.23 -20.73 -1.68
C ALA A 4 -32.72 -19.34 -2.10
N TYR A 5 -33.60 -18.55 -2.70
CA TYR A 5 -33.33 -17.15 -2.99
C TYR A 5 -33.76 -16.29 -1.80
N THR A 6 -32.84 -15.50 -1.25
CA THR A 6 -33.18 -14.52 -0.22
C THR A 6 -34.11 -13.45 -0.81
N PRO A 7 -35.29 -13.19 -0.20
CA PRO A 7 -36.20 -12.15 -0.67
C PRO A 7 -35.48 -10.79 -0.74
N GLY A 8 -35.66 -10.07 -1.85
CA GLY A 8 -35.02 -8.77 -2.09
C GLY A 8 -33.72 -8.82 -2.89
N LEU A 9 -33.22 -10.01 -3.25
CA LEU A 9 -32.09 -10.16 -4.17
C LEU A 9 -32.56 -10.36 -5.62
N LYS A 10 -31.86 -9.75 -6.57
CA LYS A 10 -32.06 -9.99 -8.00
C LYS A 10 -31.30 -11.25 -8.41
N VAL A 11 -32.01 -12.19 -9.03
CA VAL A 11 -31.44 -13.45 -9.54
C VAL A 11 -31.29 -13.36 -11.06
N THR A 12 -30.07 -13.57 -11.55
CA THR A 12 -29.74 -13.58 -12.99
C THR A 12 -28.58 -14.53 -13.23
N ASP A 13 -28.60 -15.29 -14.33
CA ASP A 13 -27.55 -16.26 -14.67
C ASP A 13 -26.17 -15.61 -14.86
N SER A 14 -26.14 -14.38 -15.39
CA SER A 14 -24.94 -13.56 -15.47
C SER A 14 -25.29 -12.08 -15.36
N THR A 15 -24.35 -11.27 -14.87
CA THR A 15 -24.52 -9.82 -14.77
C THR A 15 -23.17 -9.12 -14.84
N VAL A 16 -23.13 -7.95 -15.49
CA VAL A 16 -21.93 -7.09 -15.52
C VAL A 16 -22.00 -6.13 -14.34
N VAL A 17 -21.02 -6.22 -13.45
CA VAL A 17 -20.92 -5.36 -12.27
C VAL A 17 -19.95 -4.22 -12.53
N VAL A 18 -20.45 -2.99 -12.55
CA VAL A 18 -19.62 -1.78 -12.68
C VAL A 18 -19.52 -1.11 -11.31
N LYS A 19 -18.30 -1.03 -10.76
CA LYS A 19 -18.02 -0.35 -9.49
C LYS A 19 -17.02 0.77 -9.71
N ARG A 20 -17.42 2.00 -9.40
CA ARG A 20 -16.52 3.15 -9.40
C ARG A 20 -15.75 3.18 -8.07
N ARG A 21 -14.43 3.02 -8.13
CA ARG A 21 -13.51 3.18 -6.99
C ARG A 21 -12.73 4.48 -7.20
N ARG A 22 -12.69 5.36 -6.20
CA ARG A 22 -11.94 6.62 -6.25
C ARG A 22 -10.88 6.60 -5.16
N LEU A 23 -9.66 7.03 -5.48
CA LEU A 23 -8.66 7.26 -4.45
C LEU A 23 -9.09 8.47 -3.59
N PRO A 24 -8.95 8.38 -2.25
CA PRO A 24 -9.35 9.47 -1.35
C PRO A 24 -8.44 10.69 -1.47
N ILE A 25 -7.19 10.48 -1.87
CA ILE A 25 -6.17 11.51 -2.12
C ILE A 25 -5.40 11.15 -3.41
N LEU A 26 -4.65 12.09 -3.95
CA LEU A 26 -3.82 11.87 -5.14
C LEU A 26 -2.90 10.65 -4.96
N GLY A 27 -2.75 9.88 -6.02
CA GLY A 27 -1.96 8.64 -6.00
C GLY A 27 -1.73 8.14 -7.42
N GLU A 28 -1.40 6.86 -7.54
CA GLU A 28 -1.05 6.25 -8.82
C GLU A 28 -1.99 5.10 -9.17
N VAL A 29 -2.36 5.03 -10.44
CA VAL A 29 -3.08 3.89 -11.01
C VAL A 29 -2.04 2.92 -11.54
N MET A 30 -2.10 1.67 -11.08
CA MET A 30 -1.09 0.63 -11.36
C MET A 30 -1.50 -0.30 -12.52
N VAL A 31 -2.67 -0.09 -13.10
CA VAL A 31 -3.23 -0.87 -14.22
C VAL A 31 -3.62 0.03 -15.38
N LYS A 32 -3.75 -0.55 -16.57
CA LYS A 32 -4.15 0.13 -17.80
C LYS A 32 -5.56 -0.28 -18.21
N LEU A 33 -6.15 0.49 -19.11
CA LEU A 33 -7.44 0.16 -19.70
C LEU A 33 -7.33 -1.16 -20.47
N GLY A 34 -8.22 -2.11 -20.17
CA GLY A 34 -8.25 -3.43 -20.82
C GLY A 34 -7.50 -4.53 -20.07
N ASP A 35 -6.77 -4.20 -19.01
CA ASP A 35 -6.09 -5.21 -18.19
C ASP A 35 -7.10 -6.13 -17.48
N VAL A 36 -6.84 -7.43 -17.55
CA VAL A 36 -7.58 -8.43 -16.77
C VAL A 36 -7.07 -8.42 -15.34
N VAL A 37 -7.96 -8.23 -14.37
CA VAL A 37 -7.63 -8.13 -12.95
C VAL A 37 -8.46 -9.11 -12.12
N GLU A 38 -7.87 -9.62 -11.05
CA GLU A 38 -8.57 -10.44 -10.07
C GLU A 38 -9.26 -9.57 -9.02
N PRO A 39 -10.25 -10.10 -8.26
CA PRO A 39 -10.94 -9.34 -7.22
C PRO A 39 -10.01 -8.69 -6.17
N LYS A 40 -8.85 -9.30 -5.90
CA LYS A 40 -7.85 -8.82 -4.93
C LYS A 40 -6.72 -7.98 -5.55
N THR A 41 -6.68 -7.83 -6.87
CA THR A 41 -5.63 -7.06 -7.54
C THR A 41 -5.70 -5.59 -7.10
N ILE A 42 -4.56 -5.05 -6.69
CA ILE A 42 -4.45 -3.64 -6.33
C ILE A 42 -4.37 -2.83 -7.63
N VAL A 43 -5.46 -2.15 -7.99
CA VAL A 43 -5.55 -1.39 -9.25
C VAL A 43 -5.02 0.04 -9.14
N ALA A 44 -5.02 0.60 -7.93
CA ALA A 44 -4.53 1.93 -7.64
C ALA A 44 -4.11 2.01 -6.18
N ARG A 45 -3.13 2.85 -5.86
CA ARG A 45 -2.69 3.10 -4.48
C ARG A 45 -2.37 4.57 -4.27
N THR A 46 -2.44 4.99 -3.02
CA THR A 46 -1.98 6.31 -2.60
C THR A 46 -1.11 6.17 -1.35
N LYS A 47 -0.20 7.12 -1.16
CA LYS A 47 0.68 7.21 0.01
C LYS A 47 0.13 8.31 0.90
N ILE A 48 -0.38 7.93 2.06
CA ILE A 48 -0.77 8.88 3.11
C ILE A 48 0.49 9.13 3.94
N PRO A 49 0.92 10.39 4.13
CA PRO A 49 1.98 10.72 5.09
C PRO A 49 1.60 10.14 6.46
N GLY A 50 2.45 9.27 7.00
CA GLY A 50 2.32 8.74 8.35
C GLY A 50 3.09 9.60 9.35
N ASP A 51 2.95 9.29 10.63
CA ASP A 51 3.73 9.92 11.68
C ASP A 51 5.20 9.46 11.57
N PRO A 52 6.16 10.38 11.45
CA PRO A 52 7.57 10.01 11.44
C PRO A 52 7.99 9.55 12.83
N GLU A 53 8.63 8.39 12.92
CA GLU A 53 9.29 7.94 14.14
C GLU A 53 10.77 8.38 14.11
N THR A 54 11.17 9.20 15.08
CA THR A 54 12.57 9.61 15.22
C THR A 54 13.34 8.58 16.01
N VAL A 55 14.47 8.13 15.48
CA VAL A 55 15.38 7.21 16.16
C VAL A 55 16.67 7.94 16.50
N ASN A 56 17.04 7.95 17.78
CA ASN A 56 18.34 8.46 18.19
C ASN A 56 19.42 7.41 17.91
N VAL A 57 20.07 7.55 16.75
CA VAL A 57 21.08 6.60 16.26
C VAL A 57 22.39 6.71 17.05
N SER A 58 22.82 7.92 17.41
CA SER A 58 24.05 8.13 18.19
C SER A 58 24.00 7.39 19.53
N ASN A 59 22.88 7.50 20.26
CA ASN A 59 22.68 6.77 21.52
C ASN A 59 22.60 5.25 21.32
N LYS A 60 22.03 4.78 20.21
CA LYS A 60 21.91 3.34 19.93
C LYS A 60 23.25 2.71 19.55
N LEU A 61 24.11 3.44 18.84
CA LEU A 61 25.44 2.98 18.42
C LEU A 61 26.54 3.33 19.43
N GLY A 62 26.28 4.21 20.39
CA GLY A 62 27.27 4.67 21.36
C GLY A 62 28.35 5.56 20.72
N LEU A 63 27.99 6.31 19.68
CA LEU A 63 28.88 7.17 18.91
C LEU A 63 28.60 8.64 19.20
N GLU A 64 29.57 9.51 18.96
CA GLU A 64 29.31 10.95 18.92
C GLU A 64 28.42 11.29 17.71
N PRO A 65 27.56 12.32 17.79
CA PRO A 65 26.68 12.70 16.68
C PRO A 65 27.41 12.97 15.36
N GLU A 66 28.66 13.42 15.44
CA GLU A 66 29.51 13.75 14.28
C GLU A 66 29.97 12.49 13.51
N ASP A 67 30.11 11.35 14.19
CA ASP A 67 30.60 10.08 13.61
C ASP A 67 29.47 9.21 13.02
N VAL A 68 28.21 9.53 13.34
CA VAL A 68 27.04 8.76 12.87
C VAL A 68 26.99 8.65 11.35
N PRO A 69 27.15 9.73 10.55
CA PRO A 69 27.06 9.64 9.09
C PRO A 69 28.08 8.68 8.46
N ASP A 70 29.26 8.55 9.06
CA ASP A 70 30.35 7.68 8.55
C ASP A 70 30.12 6.20 8.89
N CYS A 71 29.38 5.93 9.96
CA CYS A 71 29.08 4.57 10.42
C CYS A 71 27.78 3.99 9.86
N MET A 72 26.99 4.78 9.12
CA MET A 72 25.70 4.39 8.59
C MET A 72 25.82 3.76 7.19
N LEU A 73 25.10 2.65 6.98
CA LEU A 73 25.02 1.98 5.67
C LEU A 73 24.16 2.74 4.65
N LYS A 74 23.31 3.65 5.12
CA LYS A 74 22.35 4.42 4.34
C LYS A 74 22.56 5.91 4.57
N LYS A 75 22.40 6.69 3.50
CA LYS A 75 22.51 8.15 3.53
C LYS A 75 21.13 8.79 3.63
N GLU A 76 21.13 10.09 3.91
CA GLU A 76 19.90 10.88 3.87
C GLU A 76 19.19 10.73 2.52
N GLY A 77 17.88 10.42 2.57
CA GLY A 77 17.06 10.20 1.38
C GLY A 77 17.01 8.75 0.88
N ASP A 78 17.82 7.84 1.42
CA ASP A 78 17.76 6.44 1.03
C ASP A 78 16.51 5.73 1.55
N VAL A 79 15.97 4.83 0.72
CA VAL A 79 14.84 3.98 1.10
C VAL A 79 15.37 2.76 1.86
N VAL A 80 14.75 2.48 3.01
CA VAL A 80 15.00 1.29 3.82
C VAL A 80 13.83 0.31 3.75
N LYS A 81 14.10 -0.99 3.76
CA LYS A 81 13.09 -2.05 3.80
C LYS A 81 13.13 -2.81 5.11
N LYS A 82 11.97 -3.33 5.51
CA LYS A 82 11.86 -4.19 6.71
C LYS A 82 12.72 -5.45 6.52
N GLY A 83 13.66 -5.68 7.44
CA GLY A 83 14.56 -6.83 7.44
C GLY A 83 15.83 -6.66 6.59
N GLU A 84 16.09 -5.45 6.10
CA GLU A 84 17.37 -5.09 5.48
C GLU A 84 18.47 -5.00 6.57
N VAL A 85 19.68 -5.47 6.25
CA VAL A 85 20.88 -5.44 7.13
C VAL A 85 21.78 -4.30 6.68
#